data_AF-A0A7X3CUB0-F1
#
_entry.id   AF-A0A7X3CUB0-F1
#
_cell.length_a   1.000
_cell.length_b   1.000
_cell.length_c   1.000
_cell.angle_alpha   90.00
_cell.angle_beta   90.00
_cell.angle_gamma   90.00
#
_symmetry.space_group_name_H-M   'P 1'
#
loop_
_entity.id
_entity.type
_entity.pdbx_description
1 polymer ?
#
loop_
_entity_poly.entity_id
_entity_poly.type
_entity_poly.pdbx_seq_one_letter_code
_entity_poly.pdbx_strand_id
1 'polypeptide(L)'
;MPKRIISGKDTRQRIEQEWENITSLKNRKITITSFCKTVNITTTSLYHNYPDWAEKLRLWIDEGRTTPSKQTHMTKKRLSDSDGIQLIEKLRKELSNTQKQLTEATNQRDHYKKRAKDYEDIKTENDKLRAILQGLYGVLIRELGQKKAQEILTKFERNFTK
;
A
#
# COMPACT_ATOMS: atom_id res chain seq x y z
N MET A 1 -1.57 -31.22 -21.63
CA MET A 1 -0.59 -32.26 -21.25
C MET A 1 -0.80 -32.62 -19.78
N PRO A 2 -1.34 -33.81 -19.45
CA PRO A 2 -1.55 -34.19 -18.06
C PRO A 2 -0.20 -34.42 -17.36
N LYS A 3 -0.01 -33.79 -16.19
CA LYS A 3 1.16 -34.00 -15.32
C LYS A 3 1.10 -35.43 -14.77
N ARG A 4 1.95 -36.34 -15.30
CA ARG A 4 2.18 -37.66 -14.70
C ARG A 4 2.69 -37.46 -13.27
N ILE A 5 1.94 -37.97 -12.30
CA ILE A 5 2.41 -38.15 -10.93
C ILE A 5 3.42 -39.30 -10.99
N ILE A 6 4.71 -38.97 -10.94
CA ILE A 6 5.79 -39.95 -10.93
C ILE A 6 5.92 -40.49 -9.51
N SER A 7 5.89 -41.82 -9.38
CA SER A 7 6.00 -42.57 -8.13
C SER A 7 7.13 -42.07 -7.22
N GLY A 8 6.87 -41.99 -5.90
CA GLY A 8 7.84 -41.52 -4.90
C GLY A 8 9.13 -42.35 -4.83
N LYS A 9 9.09 -43.64 -5.19
CA LYS A 9 10.29 -44.51 -5.20
C LYS A 9 11.33 -44.10 -6.26
N ASP A 10 10.88 -43.68 -7.44
CA ASP A 10 11.76 -43.21 -8.52
C ASP A 10 12.32 -41.81 -8.24
N THR A 11 11.68 -41.06 -7.35
CA THR A 11 12.08 -39.66 -7.07
C THR A 11 13.33 -39.61 -6.22
N ARG A 12 13.46 -40.50 -5.23
CA ARG A 12 14.66 -40.56 -4.38
C ARG A 12 15.90 -41.00 -5.17
N GLN A 13 15.76 -41.98 -6.06
CA GLN A 13 16.85 -42.40 -6.95
C GLN A 13 17.31 -41.28 -7.89
N ARG A 14 16.38 -40.48 -8.42
CA ARG A 14 16.71 -39.30 -9.26
C ARG A 14 17.43 -38.21 -8.48
N ILE A 15 17.05 -37.98 -7.22
CA ILE A 15 17.76 -37.07 -6.31
C ILE A 15 19.20 -37.54 -6.09
N GLU A 16 19.39 -38.84 -5.82
CA GLU A 16 20.71 -39.45 -5.61
C GLU A 16 21.59 -39.36 -6.86
N GLN A 17 21.06 -39.71 -8.04
CA GLN A 17 21.79 -39.60 -9.31
C GLN A 17 22.19 -38.15 -9.63
N GLU A 18 21.28 -37.19 -9.45
CA GLU A 18 21.62 -35.78 -9.69
C GLU A 18 22.62 -35.26 -8.65
N TRP A 19 22.58 -35.76 -7.42
CA TRP A 19 23.57 -35.44 -6.40
C TRP A 19 24.96 -35.97 -6.76
N GLU A 20 25.07 -37.20 -7.26
CA GLU A 20 26.32 -37.77 -7.76
C GLU A 20 26.85 -36.99 -8.97
N ASN A 21 25.98 -36.59 -9.90
CA ASN A 21 26.36 -35.75 -11.03
C ASN A 21 26.91 -34.38 -10.58
N ILE A 22 26.30 -33.79 -9.56
CA ILE A 22 26.72 -32.51 -9.01
C ILE A 22 28.08 -32.60 -8.31
N THR A 23 28.27 -33.65 -7.52
CA THR A 23 29.50 -33.83 -6.75
C THR A 23 30.68 -34.28 -7.61
N SER A 24 30.42 -34.98 -8.72
CA SER A 24 31.44 -35.42 -9.68
C SER A 24 31.89 -34.31 -10.65
N LEU A 25 31.01 -33.39 -11.02
CA LEU A 25 31.33 -32.27 -11.92
C LEU A 25 32.01 -31.12 -11.15
N LYS A 26 33.34 -31.06 -11.20
CA LYS A 26 34.09 -29.88 -10.74
C LYS A 26 33.67 -28.66 -11.58
N ASN A 27 33.26 -27.58 -10.92
CA ASN A 27 32.93 -26.25 -11.47
C ASN A 27 31.51 -26.01 -12.00
N ARG A 28 30.51 -26.83 -11.67
CA ARG A 28 29.11 -26.50 -11.98
C ARG A 28 28.49 -25.67 -10.85
N LYS A 29 27.88 -24.52 -11.19
CA LYS A 29 27.05 -23.76 -10.25
C LYS A 29 25.67 -24.40 -10.16
N ILE A 30 25.25 -24.81 -8.97
CA ILE A 30 23.91 -25.33 -8.73
C ILE A 30 23.16 -24.41 -7.77
N THR A 31 21.88 -24.23 -8.07
CA THR A 31 20.89 -23.62 -7.18
C THR A 31 19.85 -24.67 -6.81
N ILE A 32 19.17 -24.47 -5.68
CA ILE A 32 18.06 -25.34 -5.25
C ILE A 32 17.00 -25.44 -6.35
N THR A 33 16.69 -24.33 -7.02
CA THR A 33 15.74 -24.29 -8.13
C THR A 33 16.20 -25.09 -9.35
N SER A 34 17.48 -24.99 -9.74
CA SER A 34 18.00 -25.76 -10.88
C SER A 34 18.04 -27.27 -10.58
N PHE A 35 18.40 -27.64 -9.34
CA PHE A 35 18.38 -29.04 -8.89
C PHE A 35 16.98 -29.65 -8.95
N CYS A 36 15.99 -28.94 -8.38
CA CYS A 36 14.59 -29.38 -8.40
C CYS A 36 14.05 -29.55 -9.82
N LYS A 37 14.48 -28.68 -10.76
CA LYS A 37 14.13 -28.80 -12.18
C LYS A 37 14.71 -30.06 -12.82
N THR A 38 15.97 -30.40 -12.58
CA THR A 38 16.56 -31.63 -13.15
C THR A 38 15.88 -32.89 -12.62
N VAL A 39 15.57 -32.92 -11.34
CA VAL A 39 14.89 -34.05 -10.67
C VAL A 39 13.38 -34.08 -10.98
N ASN A 40 12.84 -33.04 -11.61
CA ASN A 40 11.42 -32.84 -11.91
C ASN A 40 10.52 -32.89 -10.66
N ILE A 41 10.89 -32.08 -9.65
CA ILE A 41 10.12 -31.84 -8.42
C ILE A 41 9.95 -30.34 -8.18
N THR A 42 8.96 -29.96 -7.37
CA THR A 42 8.83 -28.58 -6.90
C THR A 42 9.77 -28.33 -5.72
N THR A 43 10.21 -27.08 -5.53
CA THR A 43 11.00 -26.67 -4.36
C THR A 43 10.26 -26.96 -3.06
N THR A 44 8.96 -26.68 -3.03
CA THR A 44 8.06 -27.05 -1.92
C THR A 44 8.11 -28.56 -1.62
N SER A 45 8.04 -29.41 -2.65
CA SER A 45 8.15 -30.86 -2.45
C SER A 45 9.53 -31.29 -1.95
N LEU A 46 10.61 -30.61 -2.33
CA LEU A 46 11.95 -30.91 -1.80
C LEU A 46 11.99 -30.65 -0.29
N TYR A 47 11.52 -29.49 0.16
CA TYR A 47 11.53 -29.14 1.59
C TYR A 47 10.59 -29.97 2.45
N HIS A 48 9.41 -30.35 1.96
CA HIS A 48 8.43 -31.09 2.76
C HIS A 48 8.60 -32.61 2.71
N ASN A 49 8.95 -33.17 1.53
CA ASN A 49 9.00 -34.62 1.36
C ASN A 49 10.43 -35.19 1.45
N TYR A 50 11.46 -34.34 1.31
CA TYR A 50 12.87 -34.76 1.33
C TYR A 50 13.76 -33.74 2.09
N PRO A 51 13.44 -33.44 3.37
CA PRO A 51 14.12 -32.39 4.14
C PRO A 51 15.63 -32.62 4.26
N ASP A 52 16.06 -33.88 4.48
CA ASP A 52 17.48 -34.25 4.58
C ASP A 52 18.27 -33.86 3.32
N TRP A 53 17.67 -34.02 2.14
CA TRP A 53 18.28 -33.65 0.87
C TRP A 53 18.28 -32.13 0.64
N ALA A 54 17.25 -31.45 1.13
CA ALA A 54 17.18 -29.98 1.08
C ALA A 54 18.30 -29.36 1.93
N GLU A 55 18.53 -29.89 3.13
CA GLU A 55 19.60 -29.44 4.03
C GLU A 55 20.97 -29.77 3.46
N LYS A 56 21.18 -30.98 2.95
CA LYS A 56 22.43 -31.40 2.32
C LYS A 56 22.80 -30.52 1.11
N LEU A 57 21.82 -30.18 0.27
CA LEU A 57 22.03 -29.29 -0.87
C LEU A 57 22.32 -27.85 -0.43
N ARG A 58 21.64 -27.36 0.61
CA ARG A 58 21.87 -26.03 1.16
C ARG A 58 23.28 -25.90 1.73
N LEU A 59 23.71 -26.85 2.56
CA LEU A 59 25.07 -26.87 3.13
C LEU A 59 26.13 -26.89 2.03
N TRP A 60 25.94 -27.70 0.98
CA TRP A 60 26.89 -27.77 -0.12
C TRP A 60 26.99 -26.48 -0.95
N ILE A 61 25.88 -25.74 -1.10
CA ILE A 61 25.86 -24.41 -1.72
C ILE A 61 26.54 -23.38 -0.80
N ASP A 62 26.22 -23.40 0.49
CA ASP A 62 26.73 -22.47 1.51
C ASP A 62 28.24 -22.64 1.73
N GLU A 63 28.77 -23.86 1.63
CA GLU A 63 30.21 -24.17 1.68
C GLU A 63 31.00 -23.62 0.47
N GLY A 64 30.35 -22.94 -0.48
CA GLY A 64 31.02 -22.26 -1.58
C GLY A 64 31.71 -23.19 -2.57
N ARG A 65 31.34 -24.48 -2.59
CA ARG A 65 31.88 -25.48 -3.54
C ARG A 65 31.42 -25.24 -4.98
N THR A 66 30.49 -24.30 -5.19
CA THR A 66 30.14 -23.75 -6.50
C THR A 66 31.05 -22.59 -6.87
N THR A 67 31.59 -22.58 -8.08
CA THR A 67 32.39 -21.45 -8.58
C THR A 67 31.60 -20.13 -8.50
N PRO A 68 32.21 -19.03 -8.02
CA PRO A 68 31.61 -17.71 -8.12
C PRO A 68 31.30 -17.42 -9.59
N SER A 69 30.08 -16.96 -9.88
CA SER A 69 29.79 -16.40 -11.20
C SER A 69 30.80 -15.32 -11.51
N LYS A 70 31.38 -15.28 -12.71
CA LYS A 70 31.97 -14.04 -13.22
C LYS A 70 30.88 -12.98 -13.10
N GLN A 71 31.07 -12.03 -12.19
CA GLN A 71 30.20 -10.87 -12.10
C GLN A 71 30.39 -10.13 -13.41
N THR A 72 29.35 -10.07 -14.24
CA THR A 72 29.26 -9.03 -15.25
C THR A 72 29.46 -7.71 -14.52
N HIS A 73 30.42 -6.89 -14.95
CA HIS A 73 30.72 -5.57 -14.40
C HIS A 73 29.49 -4.65 -14.54
N MET A 74 28.50 -4.82 -13.67
CA MET A 74 27.70 -3.70 -13.19
C MET A 74 28.48 -3.16 -12.00
N THR A 75 29.10 -2.01 -12.21
CA THR A 75 29.80 -1.22 -11.20
C THR A 75 28.84 -0.94 -10.04
N LYS A 76 28.74 -1.83 -9.06
CA LYS A 76 28.26 -1.47 -7.74
C LYS A 76 29.33 -0.56 -7.16
N LYS A 77 29.12 0.76 -7.27
CA LYS A 77 29.79 1.72 -6.38
C LYS A 77 29.59 1.17 -4.97
N ARG A 78 30.66 0.68 -4.34
CA ARG A 78 30.66 0.48 -2.89
C ARG A 78 30.50 1.88 -2.32
N LEU A 79 29.28 2.24 -1.93
CA LEU A 79 29.06 3.40 -1.08
C LEU A 79 30.00 3.20 0.12
N SER A 80 30.87 4.17 0.36
CA SER A 80 31.68 4.13 1.57
C SER A 80 30.74 4.21 2.78
N ASP A 81 31.12 3.66 3.93
CA ASP A 81 30.29 3.75 5.13
C ASP A 81 29.92 5.22 5.47
N SER A 82 30.79 6.16 5.10
CA SER A 82 30.55 7.62 5.17
C SER A 82 29.36 8.07 4.30
N ASP A 83 29.27 7.60 3.06
CA ASP A 83 28.15 7.94 2.15
C ASP A 83 26.83 7.35 2.66
N GLY A 84 26.89 6.16 3.26
CA GLY A 84 25.74 5.52 3.92
C GLY A 84 25.22 6.34 5.10
N ILE A 85 26.11 6.84 5.95
CA ILE A 85 25.76 7.67 7.11
C ILE A 85 25.13 9.00 6.66
N GLN A 86 25.70 9.67 5.66
CA GLN A 86 25.14 10.92 5.13
C GLN A 86 23.74 10.72 4.52
N LEU A 87 23.52 9.61 3.81
CA LEU A 87 22.20 9.27 3.28
C LEU A 87 21.19 9.02 4.40
N ILE A 88 21.58 8.30 5.46
CA ILE A 88 20.71 8.05 6.63
C ILE A 88 20.34 9.38 7.32
N GLU A 89 21.29 10.29 7.52
CA GLU A 89 21.00 11.60 8.09
C GLU A 89 20.05 12.43 7.22
N LYS A 90 20.24 12.40 5.89
CA LYS A 90 19.35 13.09 4.96
C LYS A 90 17.93 12.52 5.05
N LEU A 91 17.79 11.20 5.04
CA LEU A 91 16.50 10.52 5.18
C LEU A 91 15.84 10.81 6.52
N ARG A 92 16.60 10.90 7.62
CA ARG A 92 16.06 11.31 8.93
C ARG A 92 15.52 12.74 8.93
N LYS A 93 16.23 13.67 8.29
CA LYS A 93 15.79 15.06 8.14
C LYS A 93 14.52 15.13 7.28
N GLU A 94 14.50 14.41 6.16
CA GLU A 94 13.32 14.32 5.29
C GLU A 94 12.13 13.75 6.05
N LEU A 95 12.29 12.63 6.76
CA LEU A 95 11.24 12.00 7.56
C LEU A 95 10.68 12.94 8.63
N SER A 96 11.55 13.68 9.33
CA SER A 96 11.14 14.70 10.31
C SER A 96 10.31 15.82 9.65
N ASN A 97 10.74 16.31 8.47
CA ASN A 97 9.99 17.33 7.73
C ASN A 97 8.63 16.81 7.26
N THR A 98 8.56 15.59 6.73
CA THR A 98 7.31 14.98 6.28
C THR A 98 6.34 14.79 7.45
N GLN A 99 6.85 14.43 8.62
CA GLN A 99 6.03 14.26 9.82
C GLN A 99 5.46 15.60 10.34
N LYS A 100 6.23 16.69 10.25
CA LYS A 100 5.72 18.05 10.52
C LYS A 100 4.63 18.44 9.54
N GLN A 101 4.85 18.25 8.24
CA GLN A 101 3.86 18.54 7.19
C GLN A 101 2.57 17.73 7.39
N LEU A 102 2.68 16.46 7.76
CA LEU A 102 1.53 15.60 8.06
C LEU A 102 0.73 16.13 9.26
N THR A 103 1.43 16.60 10.30
CA THR A 103 0.79 17.19 11.49
C THR A 103 0.06 18.48 11.14
N GLU A 104 0.70 19.38 10.39
CA GLU A 104 0.08 20.63 9.92
C GLU A 104 -1.14 20.37 9.04
N ALA A 105 -1.03 19.46 8.08
CA ALA A 105 -2.15 19.09 7.21
C ALA A 105 -3.32 18.48 7.99
N THR A 106 -3.03 17.67 9.03
CA THR A 106 -4.05 17.10 9.91
C THR A 106 -4.77 18.18 10.71
N ASN A 107 -4.03 19.14 11.26
CA ASN A 107 -4.62 20.27 11.99
C ASN A 107 -5.50 21.15 11.07
N GLN A 108 -5.04 21.42 9.85
CA GLN A 108 -5.83 22.15 8.86
C GLN A 108 -7.11 21.41 8.49
N ARG A 109 -7.03 20.09 8.25
CA ARG A 109 -8.20 19.25 7.96
C ARG A 109 -9.23 19.33 9.09
N ASP A 110 -8.79 19.21 10.34
CA ASP A 110 -9.69 19.22 11.49
C ASP A 110 -10.33 20.62 11.68
N HIS A 111 -9.59 21.69 11.42
CA HIS A 111 -10.13 23.06 11.38
C HIS A 111 -11.20 23.23 10.29
N TYR A 112 -10.95 22.76 9.07
CA TYR A 112 -11.95 22.81 7.98
C TYR A 112 -13.17 21.96 8.27
N LYS A 113 -13.00 20.79 8.90
CA LYS A 113 -14.11 19.93 9.32
C LYS A 113 -15.00 20.65 10.34
N LYS A 114 -14.41 21.39 11.29
CA LYS A 114 -15.17 22.21 12.25
C LYS A 114 -15.95 23.31 11.52
N ARG A 115 -15.29 24.08 10.63
CA ARG A 115 -15.96 25.14 9.86
C ARG A 115 -17.10 24.60 8.99
N ALA A 116 -16.93 23.43 8.37
CA ALA A 116 -17.97 22.81 7.57
C ALA A 116 -19.23 22.52 8.41
N LYS A 117 -19.04 22.01 9.63
CA LYS A 117 -20.13 21.81 10.58
C LYS A 117 -20.80 23.13 10.97
N ASP A 118 -20.02 24.15 11.30
CA ASP A 118 -20.58 25.47 11.64
C ASP A 118 -21.43 26.04 10.50
N TYR A 119 -20.99 25.88 9.24
CA TYR A 119 -21.78 26.28 8.07
C TYR A 119 -23.06 25.46 7.90
N GLU A 120 -23.03 24.16 8.20
CA GLU A 120 -24.21 23.30 8.12
C GLU A 120 -25.25 23.65 9.22
N ASP A 121 -24.78 23.99 10.41
CA ASP A 121 -25.62 24.47 11.52
C ASP A 121 -26.29 25.81 11.14
N ILE A 122 -25.52 26.77 10.62
CA ILE A 122 -26.04 28.07 10.13
C ILE A 122 -27.03 27.87 8.98
N LYS A 123 -26.76 26.94 8.06
CA LYS A 123 -27.68 26.63 6.96
C LYS A 123 -29.00 26.10 7.50
N THR A 124 -28.94 25.17 8.44
CA THR A 124 -30.12 24.58 9.08
C THR A 124 -30.95 25.64 9.81
N GLU A 125 -30.30 26.58 10.50
CA GLU A 125 -30.99 27.70 11.16
C GLU A 125 -31.63 28.66 10.14
N ASN A 126 -30.94 28.99 9.06
CA ASN A 126 -31.50 29.80 7.98
C ASN A 126 -32.72 29.14 7.31
N ASP A 127 -32.68 27.82 7.11
CA ASP A 127 -33.81 27.08 6.54
C ASP A 127 -35.02 27.10 7.48
N LYS A 128 -34.81 27.01 8.80
CA LYS A 128 -35.87 27.20 9.80
C LYS A 128 -36.46 28.61 9.76
N LEU A 129 -35.60 29.64 9.71
CA LEU A 129 -36.05 31.03 9.62
C LEU A 129 -36.85 31.29 8.33
N ARG A 130 -36.41 30.73 7.19
CA ARG A 130 -37.17 30.78 5.93
C ARG A 130 -38.54 30.13 6.04
N ALA A 131 -38.63 28.96 6.67
CA ALA A 131 -39.90 28.28 6.88
C ALA A 131 -40.86 29.11 7.75
N ILE A 132 -40.35 29.71 8.83
CA ILE A 132 -41.15 30.62 9.69
C ILE A 132 -41.63 31.83 8.89
N LEU A 133 -40.74 32.47 8.12
CA LEU A 133 -41.10 33.62 7.27
C LEU A 133 -42.17 33.27 6.24
N GLN A 134 -42.06 32.11 5.59
CA GLN A 134 -43.08 31.62 4.66
C GLN A 134 -44.43 31.38 5.36
N GLY A 135 -44.40 30.81 6.58
CA GLY A 135 -45.60 30.63 7.40
C GLY A 135 -46.28 31.96 7.76
N LEU A 136 -45.49 32.94 8.23
CA LEU A 136 -45.97 34.29 8.55
C LEU A 136 -46.55 35.00 7.32
N TYR A 137 -45.88 34.87 6.17
CA TYR A 137 -46.37 35.43 4.91
C TYR A 137 -47.69 34.78 4.48
N GLY A 138 -47.84 33.46 4.65
CA GLY A 138 -49.10 32.76 4.42
C GLY A 138 -50.24 33.20 5.36
N VAL A 139 -49.92 33.58 6.60
CA VAL A 139 -50.90 34.20 7.53
C VAL A 139 -51.28 35.60 7.05
N LEU A 140 -50.31 36.43 6.65
CA LEU A 140 -50.57 37.77 6.11
C LEU A 140 -51.47 37.72 4.87
N ILE A 141 -51.27 36.75 3.97
CA ILE A 141 -52.14 36.55 2.82
C ILE A 141 -53.57 36.22 3.24
N ARG A 142 -53.75 35.33 4.22
CA ARG A 142 -55.09 34.95 4.72
C ARG A 142 -55.84 36.12 5.34
N GLU A 143 -55.16 36.93 6.14
CA GLU A 143 -55.80 38.03 6.88
C GLU A 143 -56.00 39.31 6.05
N LEU A 144 -55.02 39.68 5.20
CA LEU A 144 -55.02 40.97 4.51
C LEU A 144 -55.30 40.86 3.00
N GLY A 145 -55.31 39.64 2.47
CA GLY A 145 -55.34 39.37 1.05
C GLY A 145 -53.97 39.51 0.39
N GLN A 146 -53.77 38.77 -0.71
CA GLN A 146 -52.47 38.61 -1.37
C GLN A 146 -51.83 39.93 -1.81
N LYS A 147 -52.64 40.90 -2.26
CA LYS A 147 -52.14 42.19 -2.77
C LYS A 147 -51.51 43.06 -1.67
N LYS A 148 -52.17 43.17 -0.50
CA LYS A 148 -51.65 43.92 0.65
C LYS A 148 -50.48 43.21 1.32
N ALA A 149 -50.52 41.87 1.40
CA ALA A 149 -49.41 41.07 1.91
C ALA A 149 -48.13 41.29 1.07
N GLN A 150 -48.26 41.35 -0.26
CA GLN A 150 -47.13 41.62 -1.16
C GLN A 150 -46.56 43.03 -0.96
N GLU A 151 -47.39 44.06 -0.83
CA GLU A 151 -46.92 45.43 -0.56
C GLU A 151 -46.12 45.53 0.75
N ILE A 152 -46.56 44.84 1.79
CA ILE A 152 -45.85 44.79 3.08
C ILE A 152 -44.51 44.08 2.92
N LEU A 153 -44.47 42.94 2.24
CA LEU A 153 -43.23 42.20 1.98
C LEU A 153 -42.23 43.05 1.18
N THR A 154 -42.67 43.73 0.12
CA THR A 154 -41.80 44.59 -0.69
C THR A 154 -41.26 45.80 0.09
N LYS A 155 -42.05 46.37 1.02
CA LYS A 155 -41.57 47.42 1.93
C LYS A 155 -40.54 46.88 2.92
N PHE A 156 -40.76 45.67 3.44
CA PHE A 156 -39.83 45.01 4.35
C PHE A 156 -38.50 44.71 3.67
N GLU A 157 -38.51 44.11 2.46
CA GLU A 157 -37.31 43.81 1.67
C GLU A 157 -36.49 45.08 1.37
N ARG A 158 -37.15 46.17 0.94
CA ARG A 158 -36.48 47.45 0.68
C ARG A 158 -35.76 48.04 1.90
N ASN A 159 -36.23 47.77 3.11
CA ASN A 159 -35.61 48.26 4.34
C ASN A 159 -34.47 47.36 4.84
N PHE A 160 -34.42 46.10 4.40
CA PHE A 160 -33.37 45.14 4.78
C PHE A 160 -32.21 45.04 3.78
N THR A 161 -32.38 45.50 2.53
CA THR A 161 -31.31 45.52 1.51
C THR A 161 -30.52 46.85 1.44
N LYS A 162 -30.58 47.67 2.49
CA LYS A 162 -29.73 48.87 2.67
C LYS A 162 -28.69 48.61 3.74
#